data_AF-A0AAX3B9M8-F1
#
_entry.id   AF-A0AAX3B9M8-F1
#
_cell.length_a   1.000
_cell.length_b   1.000
_cell.length_c   1.000
_cell.angle_alpha   90.00
_cell.angle_beta   90.00
_cell.angle_gamma   90.00
#
_symmetry.space_group_name_H-M   'P 1'
#
loop_
_entity.id
_entity.type
_entity.pdbx_description
1 polymer ?
#
loop_
_entity_poly.entity_id
_entity_poly.type
_entity_poly.pdbx_seq_one_letter_code
_entity_poly.pdbx_strand_id
1 'polypeptide(L)'
;MFKLQNRFKIISICLFIFWGLFSILNLNNKQVIAAPNEEFFGNMRIVNVTVSNIDILKNHKTFKQYFDFAISEPCYNGTVATSAIMWTIKNPHHNLLGVYFDDGTRDDEDDKYTLEDLKKMGNGASNMYIFWQYEQK
;
A
#
# COMPACT_ATOMS: atom_id res chain seq x y z
N MET A 1 -31.08 -7.14 -2.99
CA MET A 1 -30.41 -8.00 -1.99
C MET A 1 -28.99 -8.32 -2.46
N PHE A 2 -28.12 -7.32 -2.53
CA PHE A 2 -26.72 -7.44 -2.97
C PHE A 2 -25.89 -6.57 -2.03
N LYS A 3 -25.25 -7.14 -1.00
CA LYS A 3 -24.19 -6.44 -0.22
C LYS A 3 -23.47 -7.29 0.83
N LEU A 4 -23.83 -8.56 1.04
CA LEU A 4 -23.17 -9.39 2.05
C LEU A 4 -21.90 -10.08 1.52
N GLN A 5 -21.89 -10.57 0.28
CA GLN A 5 -20.77 -11.33 -0.28
C GLN A 5 -19.49 -10.49 -0.50
N ASN A 6 -19.60 -9.22 -0.91
CA ASN A 6 -18.43 -8.35 -1.08
C ASN A 6 -17.76 -7.99 0.26
N ARG A 7 -18.54 -7.85 1.35
CA ARG A 7 -17.98 -7.56 2.67
C ARG A 7 -17.08 -8.69 3.19
N PHE A 8 -17.45 -9.95 2.96
CA PHE A 8 -16.61 -11.09 3.33
C PHE A 8 -15.31 -11.17 2.53
N LYS A 9 -15.32 -10.77 1.25
CA LYS A 9 -14.09 -10.70 0.43
C LYS A 9 -13.14 -9.60 0.90
N ILE A 10 -13.68 -8.42 1.24
CA ILE A 10 -12.89 -7.29 1.75
C ILE A 10 -12.26 -7.63 3.12
N ILE A 11 -13.04 -8.21 4.04
CA ILE A 11 -12.53 -8.67 5.35
C ILE A 11 -11.40 -9.69 5.16
N SER A 12 -11.53 -10.60 4.19
CA SER A 12 -10.49 -11.58 3.87
C SER A 12 -9.21 -10.93 3.37
N ILE A 13 -9.30 -9.94 2.47
CA ILE A 13 -8.14 -9.21 1.92
C ILE A 13 -7.39 -8.44 3.02
N CYS A 14 -8.11 -7.72 3.89
CA CYS A 14 -7.50 -6.99 5.00
C CYS A 14 -6.78 -7.93 5.98
N LEU A 15 -7.37 -9.10 6.27
CA LEU A 15 -6.74 -10.13 7.11
C LEU A 15 -5.46 -10.69 6.47
N PHE A 16 -5.42 -10.90 5.14
CA PHE A 16 -4.24 -11.41 4.45
C PHE A 16 -3.09 -10.38 4.35
N ILE A 17 -3.39 -9.09 4.26
CA ILE A 17 -2.38 -8.02 4.29
C ILE A 17 -1.78 -7.91 5.70
N PHE A 18 -2.63 -7.93 6.72
CA PHE A 18 -2.18 -7.93 8.12
C PHE A 18 -1.33 -9.16 8.45
N TRP A 19 -1.76 -10.36 8.03
CA TRP A 19 -0.98 -11.59 8.18
C TRP A 19 0.30 -11.60 7.33
N GLY A 20 0.29 -11.02 6.14
CA GLY A 20 1.48 -10.86 5.30
C GLY A 20 2.52 -9.98 5.98
N LEU A 21 2.11 -8.83 6.50
CA LEU A 21 2.97 -7.94 7.29
C LEU A 21 3.50 -8.65 8.55
N PHE A 22 2.64 -9.40 9.26
CA PHE A 22 3.05 -10.18 10.44
C PHE A 22 4.03 -11.32 10.10
N SER A 23 3.87 -11.97 8.94
CA SER A 23 4.73 -13.07 8.49
C SER A 23 6.10 -12.57 8.04
N ILE A 24 6.17 -11.39 7.41
CA ILE A 24 7.43 -10.74 7.05
C ILE A 24 8.22 -10.31 8.29
N LEU A 25 7.54 -9.88 9.35
CA LEU A 25 8.19 -9.54 10.63
C LEU A 25 8.80 -10.76 11.34
N ASN A 26 8.29 -11.98 11.08
CA ASN A 26 8.70 -13.21 11.77
C ASN A 26 9.70 -14.10 10.99
N LEU A 27 9.88 -13.91 9.68
CA LEU A 27 10.85 -14.65 8.88
C LEU A 27 12.14 -13.82 8.67
N ASN A 28 13.07 -13.98 9.61
CA ASN A 28 14.51 -13.72 9.46
C ASN A 28 14.96 -12.26 9.22
N ASN A 29 15.53 -11.66 10.28
CA ASN A 29 16.54 -10.59 10.25
C ASN A 29 16.22 -9.33 9.42
N LYS A 30 15.68 -8.29 10.07
CA LYS A 30 15.86 -6.85 9.77
C LYS A 30 15.45 -6.32 8.37
N GLN A 31 14.68 -7.05 7.57
CA GLN A 31 14.53 -6.71 6.15
C GLN A 31 13.31 -5.86 5.77
N VAL A 32 12.28 -5.83 6.61
CA VAL A 32 11.15 -4.89 6.47
C VAL A 32 10.82 -4.37 7.86
N ILE A 33 10.82 -3.05 8.01
CA ILE A 33 10.51 -2.38 9.26
C ILE A 33 9.31 -1.48 8.99
N ALA A 34 8.18 -1.77 9.63
CA ALA A 34 7.14 -0.75 9.76
C ALA A 34 7.65 0.30 10.73
N ALA A 35 7.63 1.58 10.34
CA ALA A 35 8.05 2.66 11.21
C ALA A 35 7.18 2.64 12.48
N PRO A 36 7.79 2.80 13.69
CA PRO A 36 7.06 2.70 14.95
C PRO A 36 6.06 3.86 15.18
N ASN A 37 6.08 4.88 14.33
CA ASN A 37 5.23 6.06 14.45
C ASN A 37 3.99 5.90 13.57
N GLU A 38 2.84 5.76 14.22
CA GLU A 38 1.55 5.77 13.55
C GLU A 38 1.16 7.22 13.22
N GLU A 39 1.03 7.51 11.93
CA GLU A 39 0.51 8.79 11.43
C GLU A 39 -0.99 8.61 11.18
N PHE A 40 -1.80 9.66 11.36
CA PHE A 40 -3.24 9.61 11.11
C PHE A 40 -3.69 10.83 10.33
N PHE A 41 -4.64 10.64 9.41
CA PHE A 41 -5.40 11.71 8.80
C PHE A 41 -6.91 11.41 8.91
N GLY A 42 -7.61 12.20 9.72
CA GLY A 42 -8.98 11.87 10.12
C GLY A 42 -9.03 10.50 10.81
N ASN A 43 -9.86 9.59 10.29
CA ASN A 43 -9.99 8.23 10.82
C ASN A 43 -9.07 7.21 10.11
N MET A 44 -8.29 7.64 9.13
CA MET A 44 -7.39 6.76 8.39
C MET A 44 -6.03 6.71 9.08
N ARG A 45 -5.54 5.49 9.33
CA ARG A 45 -4.19 5.23 9.80
C ARG A 45 -3.22 5.21 8.62
N ILE A 46 -2.08 5.87 8.76
CA ILE A 46 -1.00 5.91 7.79
C ILE A 46 0.18 5.12 8.36
N VAL A 47 0.56 4.08 7.63
CA VAL A 47 1.59 3.11 7.99
C VAL A 47 2.76 3.25 7.03
N ASN A 48 3.89 3.72 7.53
CA ASN A 48 5.12 3.78 6.75
C ASN A 48 5.84 2.43 6.83
N VAL A 49 6.09 1.80 5.68
CA VAL A 49 6.75 0.50 5.54
C VAL A 49 8.07 0.70 4.82
N THR A 50 9.19 0.51 5.53
CA THR A 50 10.52 0.59 4.94
C THR A 50 10.98 -0.80 4.52
N VAL A 51 11.39 -0.93 3.26
CA VAL A 51 11.80 -2.18 2.62
C VAL A 51 13.27 -2.10 2.27
N SER A 52 14.09 -2.98 2.85
CA SER A 52 15.53 -3.00 2.54
C SER A 52 15.86 -3.81 1.29
N ASN A 53 14.98 -4.72 0.90
CA ASN A 53 15.11 -5.55 -0.30
C ASN A 53 13.77 -5.65 -1.02
N ILE A 54 13.65 -5.00 -2.18
CA ILE A 54 12.43 -4.98 -2.99
C ILE A 54 11.99 -6.38 -3.46
N ASP A 55 12.93 -7.33 -3.55
CA ASP A 55 12.61 -8.72 -3.93
C ASP A 55 11.68 -9.40 -2.93
N ILE A 56 11.59 -8.90 -1.70
CA ILE A 56 10.60 -9.36 -0.71
C ILE A 56 9.20 -9.05 -1.20
N LEU A 57 8.94 -7.83 -1.69
CA LEU A 57 7.63 -7.48 -2.24
C LEU A 57 7.34 -8.28 -3.52
N LYS A 58 8.35 -8.46 -4.39
CA LYS A 58 8.22 -9.20 -5.66
C LYS A 58 7.86 -10.67 -5.46
N ASN A 59 8.44 -11.31 -4.45
CA ASN A 59 8.29 -12.74 -4.22
C ASN A 59 7.18 -13.07 -3.21
N HIS A 60 6.72 -12.10 -2.43
CA HIS A 60 5.65 -12.32 -1.45
C HIS A 60 4.29 -12.45 -2.13
N LYS A 61 3.63 -13.61 -1.94
CA LYS A 61 2.37 -13.97 -2.60
C LYS A 61 1.29 -12.89 -2.51
N THR A 62 1.18 -12.22 -1.36
CA THR A 62 0.20 -11.13 -1.16
C THR A 62 0.58 -9.85 -1.87
N PHE A 63 1.86 -9.47 -1.95
CA PHE A 63 2.27 -8.18 -2.51
C PHE A 63 2.47 -8.25 -4.02
N LYS A 64 2.90 -9.41 -4.54
CA LYS A 64 3.09 -9.64 -5.97
C LYS A 64 1.85 -9.36 -6.83
N GLN A 65 0.66 -9.57 -6.29
CA GLN A 65 -0.60 -9.32 -6.99
C GLN A 65 -1.04 -7.85 -6.97
N TYR A 66 -0.44 -7.01 -6.12
CA TYR A 66 -0.81 -5.61 -5.96
C TYR A 66 0.19 -4.66 -6.58
N PHE A 67 1.45 -5.04 -6.70
CA PHE A 67 2.46 -4.23 -7.37
C PHE A 67 2.67 -4.70 -8.81
N ASP A 68 2.57 -3.77 -9.76
CA ASP A 68 3.14 -3.98 -11.09
C ASP A 68 4.62 -3.61 -11.09
N PHE A 69 5.49 -4.60 -10.90
CA PHE A 69 6.94 -4.39 -10.91
C PHE A 69 7.53 -4.15 -12.30
N ALA A 70 6.73 -4.20 -13.36
CA ALA A 70 7.16 -3.75 -14.69
C ALA A 70 7.12 -2.21 -14.80
N ILE A 71 6.33 -1.54 -13.96
CA ILE A 71 6.29 -0.08 -13.86
C ILE A 71 7.42 0.37 -12.94
N SER A 72 8.29 1.25 -13.45
CA SER A 72 9.43 1.80 -12.69
C SER A 72 9.04 2.96 -11.79
N GLU A 73 7.89 3.57 -12.02
CA GLU A 73 7.43 4.75 -11.28
C GLU A 73 6.59 4.35 -10.05
N PRO A 74 6.67 5.11 -8.95
CA PRO A 74 5.85 4.84 -7.77
C PRO A 74 4.37 5.11 -8.07
N CYS A 75 3.54 4.09 -7.83
CA CYS A 75 2.12 4.15 -8.11
C CYS A 75 1.26 4.08 -6.84
N TYR A 76 -0.04 4.34 -6.98
CA TYR A 76 -1.07 4.07 -5.98
C TYR A 76 -2.17 3.16 -6.54
N ASN A 77 -2.92 2.49 -5.65
CA ASN A 77 -4.07 1.68 -6.07
C ASN A 77 -5.34 2.52 -6.18
N GLY A 78 -6.13 2.22 -7.22
CA GLY A 78 -7.42 2.85 -7.49
C GLY A 78 -8.59 2.34 -6.64
N THR A 79 -9.79 2.30 -7.23
CA THR A 79 -10.98 1.70 -6.63
C THR A 79 -10.90 0.16 -6.59
N VAL A 80 -11.26 -0.45 -5.44
CA VAL A 80 -10.98 -1.86 -5.06
C VAL A 80 -11.84 -2.91 -5.78
N ALA A 81 -11.89 -2.88 -7.12
CA ALA A 81 -12.34 -4.00 -7.94
C ALA A 81 -11.17 -4.75 -8.61
N THR A 82 -10.04 -4.07 -8.82
CA THR A 82 -8.84 -4.63 -9.50
C THR A 82 -7.52 -4.44 -8.74
N SER A 83 -7.51 -3.73 -7.60
CA SER A 83 -6.45 -3.63 -6.57
C SER A 83 -4.98 -3.49 -7.00
N ALA A 84 -4.67 -3.27 -8.27
CA ALA A 84 -3.31 -3.05 -8.71
C ALA A 84 -2.91 -1.60 -8.44
N ILE A 85 -1.77 -1.45 -7.79
CA ILE A 85 -1.02 -0.21 -7.64
C ILE A 85 -0.46 0.10 -9.03
N MET A 86 -1.22 0.87 -9.82
CA MET A 86 -0.92 1.12 -11.24
C MET A 86 -0.90 2.60 -11.61
N TRP A 87 -1.62 3.45 -10.86
CA TRP A 87 -1.75 4.87 -11.19
C TRP A 87 -0.52 5.63 -10.69
N THR A 88 0.20 6.33 -11.57
CA THR A 88 1.45 7.02 -11.20
C THR A 88 1.22 8.16 -10.22
N ILE A 89 2.14 8.32 -9.27
CA ILE A 89 2.10 9.40 -8.27
C ILE A 89 2.82 10.61 -8.85
N LYS A 90 2.17 11.77 -8.78
CA LYS A 90 2.73 13.05 -9.23
C LYS A 90 3.94 13.46 -8.38
N ASN A 91 5.04 13.77 -9.04
CA ASN A 91 6.29 14.25 -8.40
C ASN A 91 6.72 13.36 -7.22
N PRO A 92 6.93 12.05 -7.43
CA PRO A 92 7.18 11.13 -6.35
C PRO A 92 8.56 11.39 -5.74
N HIS A 93 8.69 11.16 -4.43
CA HIS A 93 10.00 11.15 -3.78
C HIS A 93 10.84 9.98 -4.33
N HIS A 94 12.16 10.17 -4.48
CA HIS A 94 13.00 9.23 -5.24
C HIS A 94 13.10 7.82 -4.63
N ASN A 95 12.87 7.69 -3.32
CA ASN A 95 12.86 6.40 -2.62
C ASN A 95 11.44 5.89 -2.31
N LEU A 96 10.40 6.53 -2.83
CA LEU A 96 9.04 6.00 -2.74
C LEU A 96 8.92 4.79 -3.66
N LEU A 97 8.31 3.71 -3.18
CA LEU A 97 8.03 2.50 -3.97
C LEU A 97 6.57 2.43 -4.41
N GLY A 98 5.66 2.97 -3.60
CA GLY A 98 4.25 3.02 -3.92
C GLY A 98 3.37 3.20 -2.69
N VAL A 99 2.08 3.37 -2.94
CA VAL A 99 1.05 3.58 -1.93
C VAL A 99 -0.07 2.56 -2.11
N TYR A 100 -0.49 1.95 -1.01
CA TYR A 100 -1.64 1.05 -1.00
C TYR A 100 -2.66 1.48 0.05
N PHE A 101 -3.92 1.54 -0.34
CA PHE A 101 -5.04 1.73 0.55
C PHE A 101 -5.87 0.46 0.63
N ASP A 102 -6.31 0.11 1.84
CA ASP A 102 -7.05 -1.13 2.10
C ASP A 102 -8.50 -1.14 1.62
N ASP A 103 -9.09 0.05 1.43
CA ASP A 103 -10.43 0.24 0.86
C ASP A 103 -10.54 1.63 0.21
N GLY A 104 -11.76 2.00 -0.17
CA GLY A 104 -12.11 3.33 -0.64
C GLY A 104 -12.03 3.51 -2.15
N THR A 105 -12.36 4.73 -2.58
CA THR A 105 -12.46 5.12 -3.98
C THR A 105 -11.49 6.24 -4.32
N ARG A 106 -10.87 6.15 -5.50
CA ARG A 106 -9.98 7.16 -6.08
C ARG A 106 -10.36 7.39 -7.53
N ASP A 107 -9.85 8.48 -8.09
CA ASP A 107 -10.16 8.90 -9.46
C ASP A 107 -9.47 8.09 -10.55
N ASP A 108 -8.60 7.14 -10.17
CA ASP A 108 -7.98 6.18 -11.08
C ASP A 108 -7.24 6.89 -12.25
N GLU A 109 -6.35 7.83 -11.91
CA GLU A 109 -5.69 8.73 -12.87
C GLU A 109 -4.19 8.91 -12.57
N ASP A 110 -3.37 8.80 -13.60
CA ASP A 110 -1.92 9.03 -13.57
C ASP A 110 -1.57 10.51 -13.30
N ASP A 111 -0.48 10.75 -12.58
CA ASP A 111 0.10 12.08 -12.31
C ASP A 111 -0.86 13.14 -11.72
N LYS A 112 -2.00 12.70 -11.18
CA LYS A 112 -3.00 13.59 -10.59
C LYS A 112 -2.64 14.03 -9.18
N TYR A 113 -2.24 13.07 -8.35
CA TYR A 113 -2.06 13.27 -6.92
C TYR A 113 -0.60 13.14 -6.50
N THR A 114 -0.15 14.08 -5.67
CA THR A 114 1.11 13.93 -4.92
C THR A 114 0.90 12.99 -3.73
N LEU A 115 2.00 12.52 -3.10
CA LEU A 115 1.91 11.75 -1.86
C LEU A 115 1.14 12.49 -0.76
N GLU A 116 1.31 13.81 -0.66
CA GLU A 116 0.62 14.64 0.34
C GLU A 116 -0.88 14.79 0.06
N ASP A 117 -1.29 14.75 -1.22
CA ASP A 117 -2.70 14.69 -1.58
C ASP A 117 -3.30 13.33 -1.19
N LEU A 118 -2.58 12.24 -1.46
CA LEU A 118 -2.99 10.88 -1.12
C LEU A 118 -3.13 10.67 0.40
N LYS A 119 -2.22 11.22 1.21
CA LYS A 119 -2.32 11.18 2.68
C LYS A 119 -3.61 11.81 3.22
N LYS A 120 -4.15 12.79 2.50
CA LYS A 120 -5.39 13.48 2.86
C LYS A 120 -6.64 12.79 2.30
N MET A 121 -6.47 11.74 1.51
CA MET A 121 -7.52 11.09 0.72
C MET A 121 -7.85 9.69 1.26
N GLY A 122 -8.48 9.65 2.44
CA GLY A 122 -8.96 8.39 3.00
C GLY A 122 -10.07 7.75 2.18
N ASN A 123 -11.11 8.52 1.80
CA ASN A 123 -12.23 8.10 0.96
C ASN A 123 -12.79 6.69 1.26
N GLY A 124 -12.87 6.33 2.54
CA GLY A 124 -13.36 5.02 3.01
C GLY A 124 -12.29 4.01 3.40
N ALA A 125 -11.01 4.27 3.11
CA ALA A 125 -9.89 3.48 3.61
C ALA A 125 -9.74 3.64 5.13
N SER A 126 -9.44 2.52 5.80
CA SER A 126 -9.05 2.52 7.21
C SER A 126 -7.53 2.63 7.36
N ASN A 127 -6.78 2.09 6.39
CA ASN A 127 -5.33 2.11 6.39
C ASN A 127 -4.78 2.54 5.02
N MET A 128 -3.79 3.42 5.05
CA MET A 128 -2.89 3.75 3.96
C MET A 128 -1.50 3.20 4.31
N TYR A 129 -0.90 2.44 3.41
CA TYR A 129 0.44 1.89 3.53
C TYR A 129 1.34 2.59 2.53
N ILE A 130 2.39 3.23 3.02
CA ILE A 130 3.38 3.91 2.19
C ILE A 130 4.65 3.08 2.20
N PHE A 131 5.05 2.58 1.03
CA PHE A 131 6.22 1.73 0.89
C PHE A 131 7.42 2.57 0.47
N TRP A 132 8.49 2.48 1.25
CA TRP A 132 9.73 3.20 1.06
C TRP A 132 10.87 2.23 0.80
N GLN A 133 11.72 2.53 -0.15
CA GLN A 133 13.01 1.87 -0.31
C GLN A 133 13.93 2.38 0.80
N TYR A 134 14.54 1.46 1.55
CA TYR A 134 15.58 1.83 2.49
C TYR A 134 16.80 2.36 1.73
N GLU A 135 17.30 3.51 2.17
CA GLU A 135 18.55 4.08 1.71
C GLU A 135 19.49 4.21 2.92
N GLN A 136 20.72 3.75 2.76
CA GLN A 136 21.77 4.07 3.73
C GLN A 136 22.08 5.56 3.59
N LYS A 137 21.93 6.29 4.69
CA LYS A 137 22.33 7.70 4.79
C LYS A 137 23.83 7.86 4.76
#